data_AF-A0A7S1GIH0-F1
#
_entry.id   AF-A0A7S1GIH0-F1
#
_cell.length_a   1.000
_cell.length_b   1.000
_cell.length_c   1.000
_cell.angle_alpha   90.00
_cell.angle_beta   90.00
_cell.angle_gamma   90.00
#
_symmetry.space_group_name_H-M   'P 1'
#
loop_
_entity.id
_entity.type
_entity.pdbx_description
1 polymer ?
#
loop_
_entity_poly.entity_id
_entity_poly.type
_entity_poly.pdbx_seq_one_letter_code
_entity_poly.pdbx_strand_id
1 'polypeptide(L)'
;APQGFIGGGRGYVEVYELDDPERWVRLGQRLEANDGKTYRFGMSVDLAESGKTIVIGTPNDVEFSQTGGIVRLLDYDPLLFIWVAPAPDLAAYTPQDETGYAVSISANGRTIAVGRPGPGYDSNGIVQTYRWNGAEWIQVGRDVGDSTAVGWGRAV
;
A
#
# COMPACT_ATOMS: atom_id res chain seq x y z
N ALA A 1 -5.47 7.73 -13.65
CA ALA A 1 -4.03 7.96 -13.90
C ALA A 1 -3.52 8.89 -12.81
N PRO A 2 -2.46 8.55 -12.06
CA PRO A 2 -1.89 9.50 -11.10
C PRO A 2 -1.30 10.67 -11.89
N GLN A 3 -1.71 11.90 -11.57
CA GLN A 3 -1.17 13.09 -12.22
C GLN A 3 0.24 13.39 -11.71
N GLY A 4 1.09 13.83 -12.64
CA GLY A 4 2.54 13.97 -12.48
C GLY A 4 2.99 15.03 -11.48
N PHE A 5 4.20 14.77 -10.96
CA PHE A 5 4.95 15.59 -10.02
C PHE A 5 5.47 16.89 -10.63
N ILE A 6 5.13 18.03 -10.03
CA ILE A 6 5.95 19.26 -10.08
C ILE A 6 5.90 19.95 -8.70
N GLY A 7 6.99 19.87 -7.93
CA GLY A 7 7.24 20.69 -6.73
C GLY A 7 6.71 20.17 -5.38
N GLY A 8 7.59 19.56 -4.57
CA GLY A 8 7.49 19.52 -3.10
C GLY A 8 6.26 18.87 -2.43
N GLY A 9 5.40 18.18 -3.16
CA GLY A 9 4.23 17.51 -2.61
C GLY A 9 4.60 16.22 -1.88
N ARG A 10 4.21 16.10 -0.60
CA ARG A 10 4.15 14.82 0.09
C ARG A 10 3.05 13.96 -0.56
N GLY A 11 3.32 12.67 -0.75
CA GLY A 11 2.36 11.74 -1.33
C GLY A 11 1.06 11.67 -0.53
N TYR A 12 -0.06 11.52 -1.22
CA TYR A 12 -1.38 11.38 -0.61
C TYR A 12 -2.26 10.49 -1.48
N VAL A 13 -3.32 9.95 -0.89
CA VAL A 13 -4.37 9.19 -1.58
C VAL A 13 -5.72 9.83 -1.31
N GLU A 14 -6.55 9.89 -2.33
CA GLU A 14 -7.95 10.29 -2.23
C GLU A 14 -8.80 9.22 -2.90
N VAL A 15 -9.91 8.85 -2.25
CA VAL A 15 -10.86 7.90 -2.80
C VAL A 15 -12.09 8.67 -3.25
N TYR A 16 -12.64 8.31 -4.40
CA TYR A 16 -13.82 8.94 -4.98
C TYR A 16 -14.85 7.86 -5.32
N GLU A 17 -16.13 8.19 -5.09
CA GLU A 17 -17.29 7.37 -5.44
C GLU A 17 -18.07 8.09 -6.55
N LEU A 18 -18.60 7.32 -7.50
CA LEU A 18 -19.46 7.84 -8.58
C LEU A 18 -20.91 7.90 -8.07
N ASP A 19 -21.43 9.10 -7.87
CA ASP A 19 -22.75 9.35 -7.25
C ASP A 19 -23.86 9.60 -8.31
N ASP A 20 -23.51 10.33 -9.38
CA ASP A 20 -24.31 10.49 -10.60
C ASP A 20 -23.41 10.04 -11.77
N PRO A 21 -23.89 9.61 -12.95
CA PRO A 21 -23.08 8.93 -13.98
C PRO A 21 -21.79 9.64 -14.40
N GLU A 22 -21.67 10.95 -14.11
CA GLU A 22 -20.49 11.77 -14.38
C GLU A 22 -19.98 12.56 -13.16
N ARG A 23 -20.61 12.40 -11.98
CA ARG A 23 -20.26 13.13 -10.76
C ARG A 23 -19.49 12.25 -9.79
N TRP A 24 -18.19 12.47 -9.74
CA TRP A 24 -17.30 11.89 -8.72
C TRP A 24 -17.29 12.75 -7.46
N VAL A 25 -17.58 12.13 -6.32
CA VAL A 25 -17.53 12.76 -5.00
C VAL A 25 -16.45 12.11 -4.16
N ARG A 26 -15.68 12.91 -3.42
CA ARG A 26 -14.62 12.35 -2.56
C ARG A 26 -15.25 11.56 -1.42
N LEU A 27 -14.86 10.30 -1.27
CA LEU A 27 -15.29 9.40 -0.22
C LEU A 27 -14.35 9.54 0.98
N GLY A 28 -14.76 10.32 1.98
CA GLY A 28 -14.02 10.53 3.22
C GLY A 28 -12.88 11.56 3.15
N GLN A 29 -11.97 11.48 4.13
CA GLN A 29 -10.82 12.37 4.24
C GLN A 29 -9.70 12.01 3.26
N ARG A 30 -8.82 12.98 2.95
CA ARG A 30 -7.55 12.72 2.26
C ARG A 30 -6.67 11.85 3.17
N LEU A 31 -6.00 10.88 2.57
CA LEU A 31 -5.14 9.92 3.25
C LEU A 31 -3.69 10.33 3.03
N GLU A 32 -2.93 10.45 4.11
CA GLU A 32 -1.53 10.85 4.08
C GLU A 32 -0.76 10.25 5.27
N ALA A 33 0.57 10.26 5.18
CA ALA A 33 1.43 9.70 6.23
C ALA A 33 1.43 10.51 7.54
N ASN A 34 1.13 11.81 7.48
CA ASN A 34 1.07 12.73 8.63
C ASN A 34 2.35 12.88 9.46
N ASP A 35 3.51 12.43 8.96
CA ASP A 35 4.81 12.52 9.64
C ASP A 35 5.69 13.69 9.15
N GLY A 36 5.22 14.36 8.09
CA GLY A 36 5.90 15.46 7.42
C GLY A 36 7.17 15.08 6.66
N LYS A 37 7.52 13.80 6.58
CA LYS A 37 8.77 13.26 6.02
C LYS A 37 8.57 12.23 4.91
N THR A 38 7.37 11.67 4.80
CA THR A 38 7.03 10.70 3.76
C THR A 38 6.51 11.40 2.50
N TYR A 39 7.21 11.20 1.39
CA TYR A 39 6.90 11.66 0.03
C TYR A 39 6.28 10.59 -0.84
N ARG A 40 6.57 9.30 -0.61
CA ARG A 40 6.08 8.16 -1.42
C ARG A 40 4.78 7.52 -0.95
N PHE A 41 4.04 8.16 -0.04
CA PHE A 41 2.73 7.65 0.39
C PHE A 41 1.77 7.60 -0.79
N GLY A 42 1.16 6.44 -1.04
CA GLY A 42 0.28 6.26 -2.21
C GLY A 42 1.00 5.94 -3.50
N MET A 43 2.26 5.51 -3.47
CA MET A 43 3.00 5.09 -4.67
C MET A 43 2.35 3.86 -5.33
N SER A 44 1.77 2.96 -4.54
CA SER A 44 0.92 1.88 -5.03
C SER A 44 -0.39 1.85 -4.23
N VAL A 45 -1.50 1.57 -4.91
CA VAL A 45 -2.83 1.50 -4.29
C VAL A 45 -3.65 0.41 -4.96
N ASP A 46 -4.50 -0.25 -4.18
CA ASP A 46 -5.53 -1.16 -4.69
C ASP A 46 -6.77 -1.12 -3.79
N LEU A 47 -7.95 -1.38 -4.35
CA LEU A 47 -9.25 -1.35 -3.68
C LEU A 47 -9.91 -2.73 -3.77
N ALA A 48 -10.48 -3.18 -2.65
CA ALA A 48 -11.39 -4.33 -2.68
C ALA A 48 -12.62 -4.01 -3.55
N GLU A 49 -13.30 -5.03 -4.06
CA GLU A 49 -14.45 -4.88 -4.96
C GLU A 49 -15.59 -4.06 -4.31
N SER A 50 -15.72 -4.13 -2.99
CA SER A 50 -16.68 -3.33 -2.23
C SER A 50 -16.43 -1.82 -2.28
N GLY A 51 -15.23 -1.39 -2.68
CA GLY A 51 -14.76 0.00 -2.59
C GLY A 51 -14.51 0.48 -1.17
N LYS A 52 -14.63 -0.39 -0.15
CA LYS A 52 -14.59 -0.01 1.27
C LYS A 52 -13.30 -0.40 1.99
N THR A 53 -12.41 -1.13 1.35
CA THR A 53 -11.09 -1.47 1.89
C THR A 53 -10.04 -1.06 0.85
N ILE A 54 -9.09 -0.24 1.26
CA ILE A 54 -7.97 0.21 0.43
C ILE A 54 -6.65 -0.28 1.02
N VAL A 55 -5.74 -0.68 0.14
CA VAL A 55 -4.34 -0.97 0.48
C VAL A 55 -3.47 0.09 -0.16
N ILE A 56 -2.54 0.64 0.61
CA ILE A 56 -1.68 1.75 0.21
C ILE A 56 -0.24 1.36 0.50
N GLY A 57 0.56 1.24 -0.55
CA GLY A 57 1.99 1.05 -0.44
C GLY A 57 2.74 2.38 -0.33
N THR A 58 3.70 2.38 0.60
CA THR A 58 4.65 3.47 0.83
C THR A 58 6.05 2.85 0.88
N PRO A 59 6.64 2.53 -0.28
CA PRO A 59 8.00 1.99 -0.30
C PRO A 59 8.97 3.01 0.26
N ASN A 60 10.12 2.53 0.75
CA ASN A 60 11.16 3.35 1.36
C ASN A 60 11.37 4.66 0.59
N ASP A 61 11.36 5.77 1.32
CA ASP A 61 11.66 7.08 0.79
C ASP A 61 13.14 7.40 0.92
N VAL A 62 13.75 7.79 -0.19
CA VAL A 62 15.19 7.70 -0.45
C VAL A 62 16.10 8.46 0.53
N GLU A 63 17.31 7.89 0.64
CA GLU A 63 18.60 8.34 1.21
C GLU A 63 18.74 8.61 2.73
N PHE A 64 17.69 8.97 3.47
CA PHE A 64 17.86 9.34 4.89
C PHE A 64 16.85 8.72 5.87
N SER A 65 15.92 7.90 5.38
CA SER A 65 14.99 7.20 6.25
C SER A 65 15.61 5.89 6.75
N GLN A 66 15.79 5.77 8.08
CA GLN A 66 16.09 4.48 8.72
C GLN A 66 14.85 3.58 8.83
N THR A 67 13.79 3.92 8.11
CA THR A 67 12.50 3.25 8.15
C THR A 67 12.29 2.60 6.79
N GLY A 68 12.18 1.27 6.76
CA GLY A 68 11.82 0.56 5.55
C GLY A 68 10.40 0.92 5.11
N GLY A 69 10.03 0.46 3.92
CA GLY A 69 8.70 0.69 3.37
C GLY A 69 7.59 0.12 4.25
N ILE A 70 6.39 0.68 4.10
CA ILE A 70 5.19 0.23 4.81
C ILE A 70 4.04 -0.02 3.84
N VAL A 71 3.11 -0.87 4.26
CA VAL A 71 1.78 -1.00 3.65
C VAL A 71 0.72 -0.65 4.68
N ARG A 72 -0.08 0.35 4.35
CA ARG A 72 -1.23 0.77 5.16
C ARG A 72 -2.51 0.19 4.58
N LEU A 73 -3.39 -0.27 5.46
CA LEU A 73 -4.73 -0.70 5.10
C LEU A 73 -5.75 0.14 5.84
N LEU A 74 -6.81 0.52 5.13
CA LEU A 74 -7.88 1.33 5.70
C LEU A 74 -9.23 0.80 5.25
N ASP A 75 -10.17 0.80 6.19
CA ASP A 75 -11.58 0.54 5.93
C ASP A 75 -12.38 1.84 6.02
N TYR A 76 -13.35 1.99 5.12
CA TYR A 76 -14.27 3.11 5.14
C TYR A 76 -15.38 2.87 6.19
N ASP A 77 -15.47 3.77 7.16
CA ASP A 77 -16.57 3.85 8.11
C ASP A 77 -17.70 4.73 7.53
N PRO A 78 -18.83 4.15 7.10
CA PRO A 78 -19.93 4.90 6.50
C PRO A 78 -20.75 5.69 7.53
N LEU A 79 -20.59 5.44 8.83
CA LEU A 79 -21.28 6.20 9.88
C LEU A 79 -20.54 7.49 10.18
N LEU A 80 -19.21 7.43 10.17
CA LEU A 80 -18.34 8.57 10.44
C LEU A 80 -17.88 9.30 9.17
N PHE A 81 -18.14 8.72 8.00
CA PHE A 81 -17.68 9.20 6.70
C PHE A 81 -16.16 9.40 6.65
N ILE A 82 -15.41 8.48 7.26
CA ILE A 82 -13.94 8.51 7.30
C ILE A 82 -13.33 7.15 7.02
N TRP A 83 -12.08 7.15 6.58
CA TRP A 83 -11.23 5.97 6.52
C TRP A 83 -10.54 5.74 7.87
N VAL A 84 -10.56 4.51 8.36
CA VAL A 84 -9.96 4.10 9.62
C VAL A 84 -9.02 2.91 9.42
N ALA A 85 -7.94 2.83 10.18
CA ALA A 85 -7.05 1.67 10.13
C ALA A 85 -7.59 0.57 11.05
N PRO A 86 -7.97 -0.61 10.53
CA PRO A 86 -8.46 -1.71 11.36
C PRO A 86 -7.32 -2.41 12.14
N ALA A 87 -6.07 -2.21 11.73
CA ALA A 87 -4.87 -2.77 12.34
C ALA A 87 -3.64 -1.87 12.07
N PRO A 88 -2.51 -2.09 12.77
CA PRO A 88 -1.25 -1.41 12.46
C PRO A 88 -0.79 -1.63 11.01
N ASP A 89 0.04 -0.71 10.52
CA ASP A 89 0.69 -0.83 9.21
C ASP A 89 1.59 -2.07 9.15
N LEU A 90 1.67 -2.70 7.98
CA LEU A 90 2.64 -3.75 7.71
C LEU A 90 3.99 -3.10 7.40
N ALA A 91 4.96 -3.33 8.27
CA ALA A 91 6.29 -2.74 8.14
C ALA A 91 7.28 -3.69 7.47
N ALA A 92 8.25 -3.10 6.78
CA ALA A 92 9.47 -3.76 6.35
C ALA A 92 10.25 -4.43 7.50
N TYR A 93 11.00 -5.48 7.17
CA TYR A 93 11.90 -6.14 8.12
C TYR A 93 13.21 -5.38 8.31
N THR A 94 13.70 -4.75 7.25
CA THR A 94 14.94 -3.95 7.29
C THR A 94 14.70 -2.53 6.77
N PRO A 95 15.49 -1.55 7.22
CA PRO A 95 15.38 -0.16 6.77
C PRO A 95 15.45 0.04 5.26
N GLN A 96 16.14 -0.84 4.53
CA GLN A 96 16.37 -0.72 3.09
C GLN A 96 15.29 -1.42 2.25
N ASP A 97 14.35 -2.14 2.88
CA ASP A 97 13.34 -2.87 2.13
C ASP A 97 12.30 -1.92 1.53
N GLU A 98 12.05 -2.07 0.24
CA GLU A 98 11.00 -1.34 -0.47
C GLU A 98 9.63 -2.03 -0.32
N THR A 99 9.30 -2.51 0.89
CA THR A 99 7.98 -3.09 1.18
C THR A 99 6.87 -2.13 0.78
N GLY A 100 5.85 -2.64 0.07
CA GLY A 100 4.77 -1.79 -0.45
C GLY A 100 5.10 -1.12 -1.77
N TYR A 101 6.17 -1.53 -2.46
CA TYR A 101 6.45 -1.09 -3.82
C TYR A 101 5.29 -1.41 -4.77
N ALA A 102 4.70 -2.59 -4.62
CA ALA A 102 3.48 -2.99 -5.29
C ALA A 102 2.55 -3.65 -4.27
N VAL A 103 1.25 -3.41 -4.40
CA VAL A 103 0.23 -4.00 -3.53
C VAL A 103 -0.96 -4.44 -4.37
N SER A 104 -1.61 -5.52 -3.95
CA SER A 104 -2.92 -5.91 -4.47
C SER A 104 -3.78 -6.48 -3.33
N ILE A 105 -5.09 -6.30 -3.43
CA ILE A 105 -6.09 -6.84 -2.51
C ILE A 105 -7.10 -7.70 -3.26
N SER A 106 -7.42 -8.86 -2.69
CA SER A 106 -8.47 -9.73 -3.21
C SER A 106 -9.83 -9.02 -3.18
N ALA A 107 -10.72 -9.36 -4.12
CA ALA A 107 -12.07 -8.79 -4.21
C ALA A 107 -12.84 -8.78 -2.87
N ASN A 108 -12.71 -9.83 -2.06
CA ASN A 108 -13.38 -9.94 -0.76
C ASN A 108 -12.72 -9.14 0.39
N GLY A 109 -11.62 -8.44 0.12
CA GLY A 109 -10.91 -7.61 1.09
C GLY A 109 -10.09 -8.36 2.15
N ARG A 110 -9.94 -9.69 2.06
CA ARG A 110 -9.35 -10.52 3.15
C ARG A 110 -7.95 -11.05 2.87
N THR A 111 -7.46 -10.94 1.66
CA THR A 111 -6.10 -11.36 1.29
C THR A 111 -5.41 -10.24 0.53
N ILE A 112 -4.15 -9.98 0.85
CA ILE A 112 -3.33 -8.99 0.15
C ILE A 112 -2.01 -9.60 -0.29
N ALA A 113 -1.49 -9.12 -1.41
CA ALA A 113 -0.14 -9.38 -1.87
C ALA A 113 0.69 -8.09 -1.75
N VAL A 114 1.90 -8.23 -1.23
CA VAL A 114 2.84 -7.11 -1.03
C VAL A 114 4.14 -7.44 -1.73
N GLY A 115 4.47 -6.66 -2.74
CA GLY A 115 5.74 -6.69 -3.44
C GLY A 115 6.82 -5.92 -2.68
N ARG A 116 7.99 -6.55 -2.60
CA ARG A 116 9.22 -5.98 -2.06
C ARG A 116 10.34 -6.31 -3.05
N PRO A 117 10.70 -5.41 -3.98
CA PRO A 117 11.86 -5.62 -4.81
C PRO A 117 13.10 -5.63 -3.91
N GLY A 118 14.11 -6.43 -4.27
CA GLY A 118 15.36 -6.42 -3.54
C GLY A 118 16.14 -5.11 -3.78
N PRO A 119 17.21 -4.88 -3.00
CA PRO A 119 18.10 -3.74 -3.19
C PRO A 119 18.91 -3.87 -4.49
N GLY A 120 18.40 -3.29 -5.58
CA GLY A 120 19.09 -3.20 -6.88
C GLY A 120 18.76 -4.30 -7.88
N TYR A 121 19.31 -4.20 -9.08
CA TYR A 121 18.93 -5.03 -10.24
C TYR A 121 19.21 -6.53 -10.07
N ASP A 122 20.22 -6.89 -9.26
CA ASP A 122 20.69 -8.27 -9.10
C ASP A 122 20.20 -8.95 -7.82
N SER A 123 19.28 -8.31 -7.10
CA SER A 123 18.76 -8.81 -5.85
C SER A 123 17.42 -9.51 -6.04
N ASN A 124 17.20 -10.59 -5.28
CA ASN A 124 15.93 -11.31 -5.30
C ASN A 124 14.89 -10.41 -4.64
N GLY A 125 13.86 -10.04 -5.40
CA GLY A 125 12.64 -9.50 -4.84
C GLY A 125 11.77 -10.62 -4.29
N ILE A 126 10.82 -10.25 -3.43
CA ILE A 126 9.83 -11.19 -2.92
C ILE A 126 8.42 -10.60 -3.03
N VAL A 127 7.45 -11.50 -3.09
CA VAL A 127 6.04 -11.21 -2.86
C VAL A 127 5.62 -11.96 -1.61
N GLN A 128 5.06 -11.21 -0.67
CA GLN A 128 4.50 -11.74 0.56
C GLN A 128 2.98 -11.67 0.48
N THR A 129 2.30 -12.71 0.94
CA THR A 129 0.84 -12.74 1.00
C THR A 129 0.39 -12.69 2.44
N TYR A 130 -0.60 -11.85 2.75
CA TYR A 130 -1.18 -11.74 4.08
C TYR A 130 -2.68 -12.02 4.02
N ARG A 131 -3.23 -12.59 5.09
CA ARG A 131 -4.66 -12.85 5.27
C ARG A 131 -5.15 -12.22 6.58
N TRP A 132 -6.29 -11.55 6.50
CA TRP A 132 -6.97 -11.01 7.67
C TRP A 132 -7.60 -12.11 8.51
N ASN A 133 -7.32 -12.12 9.81
CA ASN A 133 -7.89 -13.09 10.76
C ASN A 133 -9.03 -12.53 11.64
N GLY A 134 -9.38 -11.25 11.49
CA GLY A 134 -10.35 -10.55 12.34
C GLY A 134 -9.73 -9.59 13.37
N ALA A 135 -8.41 -9.66 13.59
CA ALA A 135 -7.68 -8.78 14.50
C ALA A 135 -6.39 -8.22 13.88
N GLU A 136 -5.72 -9.01 13.04
CA GLU A 136 -4.46 -8.63 12.40
C GLU A 136 -4.29 -9.30 11.03
N TRP A 137 -3.32 -8.80 10.27
CA TRP A 137 -2.89 -9.35 9.00
C TRP A 137 -1.77 -10.35 9.22
N ILE A 138 -2.05 -11.62 8.96
CA ILE A 138 -1.10 -12.72 9.15
C ILE A 138 -0.50 -13.12 7.81
N GLN A 139 0.82 -13.19 7.74
CA GLN A 139 1.49 -13.72 6.55
C GLN A 139 1.10 -15.19 6.34
N VAL A 140 0.72 -15.54 5.11
CA VAL A 140 0.31 -16.89 4.74
C VAL A 140 1.18 -17.44 3.63
N GLY A 141 1.63 -18.68 3.80
CA GLY A 141 2.51 -19.34 2.85
C GLY A 141 3.97 -18.89 2.96
N ARG A 142 4.78 -19.31 1.99
CA ARG A 142 6.17 -18.87 1.84
C ARG A 142 6.24 -17.65 0.93
N ASP A 143 7.28 -16.84 1.12
CA ASP A 143 7.62 -15.77 0.19
C ASP A 143 7.80 -16.34 -1.23
N VAL A 144 7.19 -15.69 -2.22
CA VAL A 144 7.34 -16.02 -3.63
C VAL A 144 8.44 -15.15 -4.23
N GLY A 145 9.42 -15.73 -4.92
CA GLY A 145 10.52 -14.98 -5.56
C GLY A 145 11.90 -15.19 -4.96
N ASP A 146 12.03 -15.99 -3.89
CA ASP A 146 13.31 -16.39 -3.27
C ASP A 146 14.09 -17.44 -4.11
N SER A 147 14.10 -17.28 -5.43
CA SER A 147 14.91 -18.09 -6.35
C SER A 147 15.82 -17.15 -7.12
N THR A 148 16.88 -17.68 -7.74
CA THR A 148 17.94 -16.94 -8.47
C THR A 148 17.46 -16.07 -9.65
N ALA A 149 16.15 -15.89 -9.82
CA ALA A 149 15.53 -15.02 -10.80
C ALA A 149 15.38 -13.61 -10.23
N VAL A 150 15.95 -12.63 -10.94
CA VAL A 150 15.87 -11.20 -10.62
C VAL A 150 14.51 -10.62 -11.02
N GLY A 151 14.04 -9.58 -10.31
CA GLY A 151 12.91 -8.73 -10.74
C GLY A 151 11.53 -9.01 -10.13
N TRP A 152 11.40 -9.92 -9.15
CA TRP A 152 10.15 -10.13 -8.41
C TRP A 152 9.77 -8.92 -7.55
N GLY A 153 8.50 -8.84 -7.14
CA GLY A 153 8.01 -7.83 -6.20
C GLY A 153 7.83 -6.42 -6.77
N ARG A 154 8.10 -6.21 -8.07
CA ARG A 154 7.92 -4.92 -8.75
C ARG A 154 6.49 -4.65 -9.23
N ALA A 155 5.71 -5.71 -9.39
CA ALA A 155 4.29 -5.67 -9.70
C ALA A 155 3.65 -6.91 -9.07
N VAL A 156 2.43 -6.75 -8.57
CA VAL A 156 1.55 -7.82 -8.06
C VAL A 156 0.13 -7.55 -8.51
#